data_AF-A0A2W6F5V4-F1
#
_entry.id   AF-A0A2W6F5V4-F1
#
_cell.length_a   1.000
_cell.length_b   1.000
_cell.length_c   1.000
_cell.angle_alpha   90.00
_cell.angle_beta   90.00
_cell.angle_gamma   90.00
#
_symmetry.space_group_name_H-M   'P 1'
#
loop_
_entity.id
_entity.type
_entity.pdbx_description
1 polymer ?
#
loop_
_entity_poly.entity_id
_entity_poly.type
_entity_poly.pdbx_seq_one_letter_code
_entity_poly.pdbx_strand_id
1 'polypeptide(L)' 'MTEVSVDVIIQCLQKVVQRDIAADTDIFTAGVDSLAVLRCRALVKELTGVKIPGHVFFGGRTPSGIVDLIGAQHAHS' A
#
# COMPACT_ATOMS: atom_id res chain seq x y z
N MET A 1 3.12 -17.46 6.18
CA MET A 1 2.49 -16.21 6.67
C MET A 1 3.04 -15.10 5.80
N THR A 2 2.33 -14.70 4.74
CA THR A 2 2.81 -13.66 3.82
C THR A 2 2.42 -12.29 4.39
N GLU A 3 3.27 -11.76 5.26
CA GLU A 3 3.11 -10.40 5.81
C GLU A 3 3.47 -9.36 4.74
N VAL A 4 2.57 -8.43 4.47
CA VAL A 4 2.84 -7.28 3.60
C VAL A 4 3.73 -6.31 4.36
N SER A 5 4.96 -6.10 3.89
CA SER A 5 5.91 -5.17 4.50
C SER A 5 5.82 -3.77 3.89
N VAL A 6 6.32 -2.76 4.61
CA VAL A 6 6.34 -1.36 4.14
C VAL A 6 7.13 -1.21 2.84
N ASP A 7 8.24 -1.93 2.72
CA ASP A 7 9.07 -1.94 1.51
C ASP A 7 8.28 -2.41 0.28
N VAL A 8 7.47 -3.47 0.40
CA VAL A 8 6.63 -3.97 -0.69
C VAL A 8 5.63 -2.90 -1.15
N ILE A 9 5.01 -2.19 -0.21
CA ILE A 9 4.09 -1.10 -0.53
C ILE A 9 4.84 0.04 -1.23
N ILE A 10 6.00 0.46 -0.71
CA ILE A 10 6.83 1.52 -1.30
C ILE A 10 7.22 1.13 -2.74
N GLN A 11 7.76 -0.07 -2.95
CA GLN A 11 8.17 -0.57 -4.27
C GLN A 11 7.00 -0.56 -5.26
N CYS A 12 5.82 -1.02 -4.83
CA CYS A 12 4.63 -1.02 -5.69
C CYS A 12 4.18 0.39 -6.03
N LEU A 13 4.16 1.31 -5.05
CA LEU A 13 3.78 2.71 -5.24
C LEU A 13 4.76 3.43 -6.17
N GLN A 14 6.07 3.33 -5.91
CA GLN A 14 7.11 3.91 -6.75
C GLN A 14 7.01 3.41 -8.19
N LYS A 15 6.68 2.13 -8.40
CA LYS A 15 6.49 1.55 -9.74
C LYS A 15 5.26 2.11 -10.46
N VAL A 16 4.15 2.39 -9.75
CA VAL A 16 2.93 2.94 -10.39
C VAL A 16 2.99 4.43 -10.64
N VAL A 17 3.59 5.22 -9.74
CA VAL A 17 3.73 6.68 -9.92
C VAL A 17 5.03 7.11 -10.58
N GLN A 18 6.00 6.19 -10.74
CA GLN A 18 7.33 6.45 -11.32
C GLN A 18 8.08 7.57 -10.59
N ARG A 19 7.96 7.59 -9.26
CA ARG A 19 8.58 8.58 -8.37
C ARG A 19 9.00 7.92 -7.07
N ASP A 20 9.96 8.53 -6.39
CA ASP A 20 10.37 8.09 -5.05
C ASP A 20 9.32 8.49 -4.00
N ILE A 21 9.00 7.56 -3.09
CA ILE A 21 8.03 7.75 -2.00
C ILE A 21 8.66 7.17 -0.74
N ALA A 22 8.81 7.98 0.30
CA ALA A 22 9.29 7.52 1.60
C ALA A 22 8.16 6.89 2.43
N ALA A 23 8.54 6.10 3.44
CA ALA A 23 7.60 5.36 4.29
C ALA A 23 6.53 6.23 4.97
N ASP A 24 6.87 7.47 5.33
CA ASP A 24 6.00 8.43 6.01
C ASP A 24 5.46 9.53 5.07
N THR A 25 5.69 9.40 3.77
CA THR A 25 5.15 10.34 2.78
C THR A 25 3.67 10.08 2.54
N ASP A 26 2.87 11.14 2.57
CA ASP A 26 1.46 11.06 2.16
C ASP A 26 1.37 10.74 0.67
N ILE A 27 0.82 9.57 0.36
CA ILE A 27 0.78 9.02 -1.00
C ILE A 27 -0.02 9.93 -1.95
N PHE A 28 -1.07 10.60 -1.46
CA PHE A 28 -1.91 11.46 -2.28
C PHE A 28 -1.17 12.74 -2.65
N THR A 29 -0.38 13.29 -1.72
CA THR A 29 0.51 14.42 -2.03
C THR A 29 1.64 14.03 -2.99
N ALA A 30 2.06 12.76 -2.98
CA ALA A 30 3.04 12.22 -3.92
C ALA A 30 2.47 11.95 -5.33
N GLY A 31 1.16 12.17 -5.54
CA GLY A 31 0.48 11.95 -6.81
C GLY A 31 -0.10 10.55 -6.99
N VAL A 32 -0.28 9.79 -5.91
CA VAL A 32 -1.01 8.51 -5.95
C VAL A 32 -2.51 8.81 -5.98
N ASP A 33 -3.14 8.50 -7.09
CA ASP A 33 -4.59 8.60 -7.29
C ASP A 33 -5.27 7.23 -7.34
N SER A 34 -6.60 7.22 -7.48
CA SER A 34 -7.40 5.99 -7.41
C SER A 34 -6.95 4.89 -8.39
N LEU A 35 -6.47 5.27 -9.58
CA LEU A 35 -5.95 4.31 -10.56
C LEU A 35 -4.62 3.72 -10.11
N ALA A 36 -3.71 4.56 -9.59
CA ALA A 36 -2.45 4.10 -8.99
C ALA A 36 -2.71 3.15 -7.81
N VAL A 37 -3.69 3.46 -6.94
CA VAL A 37 -4.11 2.56 -5.85
C VAL A 37 -4.60 1.22 -6.39
N LEU A 38 -5.46 1.20 -7.41
CA LEU A 38 -5.95 -0.05 -8.01
C LEU A 38 -4.81 -0.89 -8.58
N ARG A 39 -3.85 -0.27 -9.27
CA ARG A 39 -2.67 -0.95 -9.82
C ARG A 39 -1.75 -1.48 -8.70
N CYS A 40 -1.48 -0.66 -7.69
CA CYS A 40 -0.67 -1.05 -6.54
C CYS A 40 -1.28 -2.27 -5.83
N ARG A 41 -2.62 -2.29 -5.64
CA ARG A 41 -3.33 -3.42 -5.05
C ARG A 41 -3.23 -4.70 -5.86
N ALA A 42 -3.29 -4.58 -7.19
CA ALA A 42 -3.09 -5.73 -8.08
C ALA A 42 -1.66 -6.29 -7.92
N LEU A 43 -0.65 -5.41 -7.98
CA LEU A 43 0.76 -5.80 -7.81
C LEU A 43 1.03 -6.46 -6.47
N VAL A 44 0.54 -5.88 -5.37
CA VAL A 44 0.75 -6.48 -4.03
C VAL A 44 0.09 -7.84 -3.94
N LYS A 45 -1.11 -8.02 -4.51
CA LYS A 45 -1.78 -9.32 -4.56
C LYS A 45 -0.98 -10.33 -5.39
N GLU A 46 -0.41 -9.91 -6.52
CA GLU A 46 0.43 -10.79 -7.35
C GLU A 46 1.72 -11.21 -6.63
N LEU A 47 2.33 -10.31 -5.86
CA LEU A 47 3.59 -10.56 -5.15
C LEU A 47 3.41 -11.36 -3.85
N THR A 48 2.36 -11.07 -3.08
CA THR A 48 2.18 -11.57 -1.71
C THR A 48 0.99 -12.54 -1.57
N GLY A 49 0.10 -12.58 -2.56
CA GLY A 49 -1.18 -13.27 -2.49
C GLY A 49 -2.25 -12.51 -1.69
N VAL A 50 -1.91 -11.40 -1.04
CA VAL A 50 -2.82 -10.67 -0.13
C VAL A 50 -3.67 -9.65 -0.90
N LYS A 51 -4.99 -9.73 -0.74
CA LYS A 51 -5.93 -8.76 -1.31
C LYS A 51 -6.12 -7.59 -0.35
N ILE A 52 -5.46 -6.47 -0.63
CA ILE A 52 -5.62 -5.26 0.19
C ILE A 52 -6.91 -4.53 -0.19
N PRO A 53 -7.76 -4.12 0.77
CA PRO A 53 -8.91 -3.26 0.50
C PRO A 53 -8.51 -1.83 0.14
N GLY A 54 -9.31 -1.15 -0.70
CA GLY A 54 -8.99 0.21 -1.14
C GLY A 54 -8.97 1.23 0.01
N HIS A 55 -9.88 1.09 0.98
CA HIS A 55 -10.00 2.02 2.11
C HIS A 55 -8.74 2.09 2.99
N VAL A 56 -7.91 1.05 2.98
CA VAL A 56 -6.63 1.04 3.71
C VAL A 56 -5.68 2.12 3.19
N PHE A 57 -5.64 2.35 1.88
CA PHE A 57 -4.80 3.40 1.29
C PHE A 57 -5.28 4.79 1.70
N PHE A 58 -6.61 4.99 1.75
CA PHE A 58 -7.21 6.25 2.17
C PHE A 58 -7.09 6.51 3.67
N GLY A 59 -7.19 5.46 4.50
CA GLY A 59 -7.07 5.57 5.96
C GLY A 59 -5.62 5.70 6.42
N GLY A 60 -4.71 4.93 5.84
CA GLY A 60 -3.31 4.89 6.25
C GLY A 60 -2.52 6.11 5.78
N ARG A 61 -2.87 6.65 4.60
CA ARG A 61 -2.24 7.79 3.90
C ARG A 61 -0.75 7.68 3.59
N THR A 62 0.03 6.98 4.39
CA THR A 62 1.46 6.73 4.23
C THR A 62 1.71 5.22 4.04
N PRO A 63 2.80 4.81 3.38
CA PRO A 63 3.17 3.40 3.30
C PRO A 63 3.26 2.70 4.67
N SER A 64 3.79 3.38 5.69
CA SER A 64 3.84 2.88 7.08
C SER A 64 2.44 2.67 7.66
N GLY A 65 1.56 3.66 7.55
CA GLY A 65 0.18 3.58 8.05
C GLY A 65 -0.69 2.58 7.30
N ILE A 66 -0.42 2.35 6.01
CA ILE A 66 -1.10 1.31 5.22
C ILE A 66 -0.79 -0.08 5.77
N VAL A 67 0.47 -0.36 6.05
CA VAL A 67 0.88 -1.67 6.60
C VAL A 67 0.31 -1.89 7.99
N ASP A 68 0.32 -0.86 8.84
CA ASP A 68 -0.29 -0.92 10.17
C ASP A 68 -1.78 -1.28 10.08
N LEU A 69 -2.53 -0.63 9.19
CA LEU A 69 -3.95 -0.93 8.97
C LEU A 69 -4.21 -2.32 8.38
N ILE A 70 -3.28 -2.85 7.57
CA ILE A 70 -3.37 -4.23 7.07
C ILE A 70 -3.20 -5.19 8.25
N GLY A 71 -2.15 -5.00 9.06
CA GLY A 71 -1.91 -5.81 10.26
C GLY A 71 -3.09 -5.79 11.22
N ALA A 72 -3.67 -4.62 11.48
CA ALA A 72 -4.83 -4.46 12.34
C ALA A 72 -6.08 -5.21 11.83
N GLN A 73 -6.30 -5.28 10.52
CA GLN A 73 -7.42 -6.03 9.93
C GLN A 73 -7.24 -7.54 10.02
N HIS A 74 -6.00 -8.02 9.91
CA HIS A 74 -5.69 -9.45 10.04
C HIS A 74 -5.67 -9.93 11.50
N ALA A 75 -5.46 -9.04 12.47
CA ALA A 75 -5.49 -9.38 13.89
C ALA A 75 -6.92 -9.66 14.45
N HIS A 76 -7.96 -9.37 13.67
CA HIS A 76 -9.36 -9.57 14.07
C HIS A 76 -10.04 -10.77 13.39
N SER A 77 -9.28 -11.79 12.96
CA SER A 77 -9.80 -13.03 12.37
C SER A 77 -9.33 -14.27 13.13
#